data_AF-A0A9X4MPY7-F1
#
_entry.id   AF-A0A9X4MPY7-F1
#
_cell.length_a   1.000
_cell.length_b   1.000
_cell.length_c   1.000
_cell.angle_alpha   90.00
_cell.angle_beta   90.00
_cell.angle_gamma   90.00
#
_symmetry.space_group_name_H-M   'P 1'
#
loop_
_entity.id
_entity.type
_entity.pdbx_description
1 polymer ?
#
loop_
_entity_poly.entity_id
_entity_poly.type
_entity_poly.pdbx_seq_one_letter_code
_entity_poly.pdbx_strand_id
1 'polypeptide(L)' 'MAYSLDFRKKVLAYYEKTSSITEASVVFDISRNTIYQWLKLKETTGELHHQVKGTKPRKVDREKLKNYLDAHP' A
#
# COMPACT_ATOMS: atom_id res chain seq x y z
N MET A 1 8.22 3.63 2.62
CA MET A 1 8.57 2.43 3.40
C MET A 1 7.29 1.66 3.68
N ALA A 2 7.26 0.35 3.44
CA ALA A 2 6.09 -0.46 3.71
C ALA A 2 6.26 -1.14 5.07
N TYR A 3 5.32 -0.92 5.98
CA TYR A 3 5.28 -1.64 7.25
C TYR A 3 4.89 -3.10 7.02
N SER A 4 5.45 -4.02 7.81
CA SER A 4 5.11 -5.44 7.77
C SER A 4 3.63 -5.64 8.11
N LEU A 5 3.03 -6.70 7.57
CA LEU A 5 1.61 -6.97 7.74
C LEU A 5 1.25 -7.23 9.20
N ASP A 6 2.11 -7.93 9.93
CA ASP A 6 1.93 -8.22 11.35
C ASP A 6 1.92 -6.94 12.19
N PHE A 7 2.77 -5.97 11.84
CA PHE A 7 2.78 -4.67 12.50
C PHE A 7 1.45 -3.93 12.26
N ARG A 8 0.94 -3.89 11.03
CA ARG A 8 -0.36 -3.27 10.71
C ARG A 8 -1.50 -3.90 11.50
N LYS A 9 -1.53 -5.24 11.55
CA LYS A 9 -2.52 -6.00 12.33
C LYS A 9 -2.45 -5.65 13.83
N LYS A 10 -1.24 -5.58 14.39
CA LYS A 10 -1.03 -5.25 15.81
C LYS A 10 -1.53 -3.84 16.14
N VAL A 11 -1.22 -2.85 15.31
CA VAL A 11 -1.68 -1.47 15.49
C VAL A 11 -3.21 -1.38 15.41
N LEU A 12 -3.81 -2.01 14.39
CA LEU A 12 -5.27 -1.96 14.23
C LEU A 12 -6.01 -2.70 15.34
N ALA A 13 -5.48 -3.83 15.82
CA ALA A 13 -6.04 -4.52 16.99
C ALA A 13 -5.95 -3.69 18.27
N TYR A 14 -4.91 -2.86 18.42
CA TYR A 14 -4.82 -1.90 19.53
C TYR A 14 -5.84 -0.77 19.39
N TYR A 15 -5.99 -0.24 18.17
CA TYR A 15 -7.00 0.76 17.86
C TYR A 15 -8.43 0.24 18.12
N GLU A 16 -8.75 -1.00 17.76
CA GLU A 16 -10.07 -1.61 18.01
C GLU A 16 -10.39 -1.73 19.52
N LYS A 17 -9.36 -1.81 20.38
CA LYS A 17 -9.54 -1.86 21.85
C LYS A 17 -9.69 -0.49 22.50
N THR A 18 -8.94 0.50 22.01
CA THR A 18 -8.85 1.84 22.62
C THR A 18 -9.77 2.86 21.94
N SER A 19 -10.22 2.58 20.72
CA SER A 19 -10.95 3.51 19.84
C SER A 19 -10.23 4.85 19.63
N SER A 20 -8.91 4.91 19.85
CA SER A 20 -8.12 6.14 19.81
C SER A 20 -6.93 6.04 18.86
N ILE A 21 -7.02 6.77 17.74
CA ILE A 21 -5.93 6.83 16.74
C ILE A 21 -4.73 7.61 17.29
N THR A 22 -4.97 8.65 18.08
CA THR A 22 -3.91 9.47 18.68
C THR A 22 -3.07 8.64 19.63
N GLU A 23 -3.71 7.82 20.46
CA GLU A 23 -3.01 6.94 21.39
C GLU A 23 -2.21 5.86 20.65
N ALA A 24 -2.81 5.19 19.66
CA ALA A 24 -2.11 4.23 18.82
C ALA A 24 -0.90 4.86 18.09
N SER A 25 -1.02 6.11 17.63
CA SER A 25 0.07 6.84 16.99
C SER A 25 1.26 7.06 17.94
N VAL A 26 0.99 7.42 19.20
CA VAL A 26 2.03 7.64 20.23
C VAL A 26 2.66 6.31 20.66
N VAL A 27 1.86 5.28 20.92
CA VAL A 27 2.34 3.98 21.41
C VAL A 27 3.22 3.25 20.39
N PHE A 28 2.85 3.33 19.11
CA PHE A 28 3.57 2.62 18.05
C PHE A 28 4.55 3.50 17.27
N ASP A 29 4.70 4.76 17.67
CA ASP A 29 5.56 5.76 17.02
C ASP A 29 5.36 5.84 15.49
N ILE A 30 4.10 5.96 15.07
CA ILE A 30 3.73 6.10 13.67
C ILE A 30 2.80 7.28 13.47
N SER A 31 2.82 7.87 12.28
CA SER A 31 1.90 8.96 11.95
C SER A 31 0.44 8.50 11.96
N ARG A 32 -0.45 9.33 12.53
CA ARG A 32 -1.91 9.14 12.49
C ARG A 32 -2.43 8.91 11.06
N ASN A 33 -1.86 9.61 10.07
CA ASN A 33 -2.21 9.45 8.66
C ASN A 33 -2.01 8.01 8.15
N THR A 34 -0.96 7.32 8.62
CA THR A 34 -0.71 5.92 8.25
C THR A 34 -1.82 5.00 8.74
N ILE A 35 -2.29 5.23 9.97
CA ILE A 35 -3.40 4.48 10.57
C ILE A 35 -4.69 4.72 9.78
N TYR A 36 -5.00 5.98 9.44
CA TYR A 36 -6.15 6.30 8.58
C TYR A 36 -6.09 5.61 7.23
N GLN A 37 -4.91 5.56 6.59
CA GLN A 37 -4.75 4.88 5.31
C GLN A 37 -4.99 3.37 5.42
N TRP A 38 -4.57 2.72 6.52
CA TRP A 38 -4.84 1.31 6.74
C TRP A 38 -6.31 1.01 7.04
N LEU A 39 -6.98 1.88 7.79
CA LEU A 39 -8.43 1.77 8.01
C LEU A 39 -9.19 1.87 6.70
N LYS A 40 -8.87 2.89 5.88
CA LYS A 40 -9.45 3.07 4.55
C LYS A 40 -9.15 1.88 3.63
N LEU A 41 -7.94 1.32 3.70
CA LEU A 41 -7.55 0.16 2.92
C LEU A 41 -8.36 -1.08 3.33
N LYS A 42 -8.51 -1.33 4.63
CA LYS A 42 -9.33 -2.43 5.19
C LYS A 42 -10.79 -2.29 4.77
N GLU A 43 -11.34 -1.07 4.77
CA GLU A 43 -12.71 -0.80 4.34
C GLU A 43 -12.92 -1.01 2.83
N THR A 44 -11.97 -0.57 2.01
CA THR A 44 -12.08 -0.64 0.54
C THR A 44 -11.77 -2.01 -0.05
N THR A 45 -10.84 -2.76 0.56
CA THR A 45 -10.33 -4.01 -0.01
C THR A 45 -10.58 -5.23 0.88
N GLY A 46 -10.97 -5.05 2.14
CA GLY A 46 -11.03 -6.12 3.14
C GLY A 46 -9.65 -6.57 3.66
N GLU A 47 -8.56 -6.11 3.04
CA GLU A 47 -7.21 -6.59 3.29
C GLU A 47 -6.26 -5.47 3.74
N LEU A 48 -5.13 -5.86 4.34
CA LEU A 48 -4.09 -4.95 4.83
C LEU A 48 -2.76 -5.09 4.07
N HIS A 49 -2.73 -5.89 3.00
CA HIS A 49 -1.52 -6.12 2.22
C HIS A 49 -1.00 -4.82 1.58
N HIS A 50 0.31 -4.73 1.41
CA HIS A 50 0.90 -3.63 0.65
C HIS A 50 0.43 -3.73 -0.81
N GLN A 51 -0.26 -2.70 -1.29
CA GLN A 51 -0.63 -2.62 -2.69
C GLN A 51 0.57 -2.12 -3.51
N VAL A 52 1.10 -3.01 -4.34
CA VAL A 52 2.10 -2.63 -5.34
C VAL A 52 1.38 -1.83 -6.41
N LYS A 53 1.64 -0.52 -6.45
CA LYS A 53 1.16 0.30 -7.56
C LYS A 53 1.88 -0.14 -8.82
N GLY A 54 1.11 -0.54 -9.84
CA GLY A 54 1.64 -0.81 -11.16
C GLY A 54 2.39 0.41 -11.70
N THR A 55 3.36 0.17 -12.58
CA THR A 55 4.03 1.23 -13.32
C THR A 55 3.04 1.90 -14.26
N LYS A 56 3.12 3.23 -14.41
CA LYS A 56 2.33 3.93 -15.43
C LYS A 56 2.59 3.33 -16.82
N PRO A 57 1.57 3.15 -17.66
CA PRO A 57 1.76 2.69 -19.03
C PRO A 57 2.69 3.67 -19.77
N ARG A 58 3.58 3.12 -20.59
CA ARG A 58 4.53 3.93 -21.38
C ARG A 58 3.84 4.44 -22.64
N LYS A 59 4.38 5.54 -23.19
CA LYS A 59 3.92 6.10 -24.47
C LYS A 59 4.10 5.12 -25.64
N VAL A 60 5.17 4.32 -25.59
CA VAL A 60 5.51 3.34 -26.63
C VAL A 60 5.35 1.94 -26.05
N ASP A 61 4.62 1.11 -26.78
CA ASP A 61 4.49 -0.32 -26.50
C ASP A 61 5.83 -1.02 -26.78
N ARG A 62 6.36 -1.70 -25.75
CA ARG A 62 7.65 -2.40 -25.82
C ARG A 62 7.61 -3.58 -26.76
N GLU A 63 6.52 -4.35 -26.76
CA GLU A 63 6.38 -5.52 -27.62
C GLU A 63 6.28 -5.07 -29.07
N LYS A 64 5.50 -4.02 -29.33
CA LYS A 64 5.40 -3.44 -30.67
C LYS A 64 6.74 -2.88 -31.18
N LEU A 65 7.49 -2.18 -30.32
CA LEU A 65 8.81 -1.65 -30.69
C LEU A 65 9.81 -2.77 -30.95
N LYS A 66 9.81 -3.82 -30.11
CA LYS A 66 10.70 -4.97 -30.26
C LYS A 66 10.43 -5.70 -31.58
N ASN A 67 9.16 -6.00 -31.87
CA ASN A 67 8.76 -6.64 -33.13
C ASN A 67 9.13 -5.80 -34.36
N TYR A 68 9.06 -4.46 -34.25
CA TYR A 68 9.48 -3.57 -35.33
C TYR A 68 10.99 -3.64 -35.59
N LEU A 69 11.81 -3.63 -34.52
CA LEU A 69 13.27 -3.74 -34.65
C LEU A 69 13.69 -5.12 -35.19
N ASP A 70 13.02 -6.20 -34.77
CA ASP A 70 13.30 -7.55 -35.27
C ASP A 70 12.94 -7.69 -36.77
N ALA A 71 11.92 -6.96 -37.25
CA ALA A 71 11.51 -6.95 -38.65
C ALA A 71 12.31 -5.97 -39.53
N HIS A 72 13.06 -5.04 -38.94
CA HIS A 72 13.83 -4.01 -39.62
C HIS A 72 15.23 -3.86 -39.00
N PRO A 73 16.17 -4.78 -39.30
CA PRO A 73 17.55 -4.72 -38.80
C PRO A 73 18.35 -3.53 -39.32
#